data_AF-A0A537RJH7-F1
#
_entry.id   AF-A0A537RJH7-F1
#
_cell.length_a   1.000
_cell.length_b   1.000
_cell.length_c   1.000
_cell.angle_alpha   90.00
_cell.angle_beta   90.00
_cell.angle_gamma   90.00
#
_symmetry.space_group_name_H-M   'P 1'
#
loop_
_entity.id
_entity.type
_entity.pdbx_description
1 polymer ?
#
loop_
_entity_poly.entity_id
_entity_poly.type
_entity_poly.pdbx_seq_one_letter_code
_entity_poly.pdbx_strand_id
1 'polypeptide(L)'
;SEATTAEDLRRCDLNRVHPLTGPVYVAGAAAGDLLEVEICDMKPARFGYTVQVPGFGFLRDSFPEPYIVKWTIKDGFAESPDLPGVRIPDGSFVGVIGVAPSQELRETMQRREANLLDRGGMVLPPEKEGAVPAAEPIASQALRTIPPRENGGNLDIKQLSKGARLMLPVFVDGALFSVGDAHFAQGDGEACGTAIEMAGAILVRFTVHKGEAARRGIRFPRFSRDEYYFPPELAAPKRFLATTGLSIREDGTNESEDATLSARNALLAMIDVLVERGWTRQQAYTICSVAVDLKLSELVDVPNFVVSAFLPLDIFSQ
;
A
#
# COMPACT_ATOMS: atom_id res chain seq x y z
N SER A 1 15.86 -1.29 11.27
CA SER A 1 16.10 -1.97 12.56
C SER A 1 15.82 -1.00 13.69
N GLU A 2 15.81 -1.45 14.95
CA GLU A 2 15.63 -0.54 16.11
C GLU A 2 16.70 0.55 16.19
N ALA A 3 17.89 0.32 15.63
CA ALA A 3 19.00 1.28 15.58
C ALA A 3 18.90 2.30 14.43
N THR A 4 18.02 2.09 13.44
CA THR A 4 17.87 2.99 12.28
C THR A 4 17.46 4.39 12.73
N THR A 5 18.10 5.40 12.16
CA THR A 5 17.85 6.82 12.41
C THR A 5 17.21 7.48 11.20
N ALA A 6 16.67 8.70 11.36
CA ALA A 6 16.17 9.48 10.22
C ALA A 6 17.27 9.75 9.18
N GLU A 7 18.52 9.96 9.59
CA GLU A 7 19.62 10.22 8.67
C GLU A 7 19.96 9.00 7.79
N ASP A 8 19.74 7.78 8.30
CA ASP A 8 19.90 6.57 7.49
C ASP A 8 18.91 6.52 6.32
N LEU A 9 17.74 7.16 6.44
CA LEU A 9 16.73 7.19 5.39
C LEU A 9 17.19 7.98 4.16
N ARG A 10 18.08 8.96 4.31
CA ARG A 10 18.68 9.68 3.17
C ARG A 10 19.56 8.78 2.29
N ARG A 11 20.02 7.66 2.86
CA ARG A 11 20.88 6.67 2.21
C ARG A 11 20.13 5.37 1.90
N CYS A 12 18.80 5.38 2.01
CA CYS A 12 17.99 4.20 1.75
C CYS A 12 18.08 3.81 0.28
N ASP A 13 18.49 2.58 0.01
CA ASP A 13 18.51 2.01 -1.34
C ASP A 13 17.16 1.35 -1.64
N LEU A 14 16.26 2.12 -2.24
CA LEU A 14 14.95 1.65 -2.65
C LEU A 14 15.02 0.57 -3.76
N ASN A 15 16.17 0.34 -4.40
CA ASN A 15 16.32 -0.74 -5.39
C ASN A 15 16.21 -2.13 -4.76
N ARG A 16 16.39 -2.22 -3.45
CA ARG A 16 16.29 -3.48 -2.70
C ARG A 16 14.89 -3.77 -2.16
N VAL A 17 13.95 -2.82 -2.28
CA VAL A 17 12.55 -3.07 -1.93
C VAL A 17 11.79 -3.61 -3.14
N HIS A 18 10.89 -4.58 -2.99
CA HIS A 18 10.51 -5.34 -1.78
C HIS A 18 11.14 -6.75 -1.78
N PRO A 19 11.74 -7.21 -0.66
CA PRO A 19 12.14 -8.61 -0.53
C PRO A 19 10.91 -9.50 -0.33
N LEU A 20 10.65 -10.43 -1.26
CA LEU A 20 9.46 -11.29 -1.24
C LEU A 20 9.81 -12.74 -0.88
N THR A 21 8.92 -13.39 -0.14
CA THR A 21 8.93 -14.84 0.05
C THR A 21 8.27 -15.50 -1.15
N GLY A 22 9.02 -16.36 -1.86
CA GLY A 22 8.56 -17.03 -3.06
C GLY A 22 9.70 -17.22 -4.09
N PRO A 23 9.36 -17.59 -5.33
CA PRO A 23 8.02 -17.97 -5.76
C PRO A 23 7.62 -19.37 -5.28
N VAL A 24 6.36 -19.52 -4.86
CA VAL A 24 5.72 -20.81 -4.58
C VAL A 24 5.09 -21.33 -5.87
N TYR A 25 5.48 -22.54 -6.29
CA TYR A 25 4.87 -23.24 -7.42
C TYR A 25 3.57 -23.93 -6.99
N VAL A 26 2.43 -23.50 -7.54
CA VAL A 26 1.10 -24.06 -7.26
C VAL A 26 0.76 -25.14 -8.28
N ALA A 27 0.89 -26.41 -7.88
CA ALA A 27 0.66 -27.54 -8.78
C ALA A 27 -0.73 -27.49 -9.44
N GLY A 28 -0.78 -27.67 -10.76
CA GLY A 28 -2.02 -27.70 -11.55
C GLY A 28 -2.53 -26.33 -12.01
N ALA A 29 -1.94 -25.21 -11.54
CA ALA A 29 -2.20 -23.88 -12.08
C ALA A 29 -1.49 -23.70 -13.43
N ALA A 30 -2.20 -23.15 -14.41
CA ALA A 30 -1.69 -22.84 -15.74
C ALA A 30 -2.25 -21.51 -16.25
N ALA A 31 -1.64 -20.94 -17.28
CA ALA A 31 -2.08 -19.67 -17.87
C ALA A 31 -3.57 -19.71 -18.24
N GLY A 32 -4.31 -18.65 -17.88
CA GLY A 32 -5.76 -18.54 -18.09
C GLY A 32 -6.63 -19.08 -16.95
N ASP A 33 -6.04 -19.79 -15.98
CA ASP A 33 -6.70 -20.11 -14.72
C ASP A 33 -6.86 -18.85 -13.83
N LEU A 34 -7.74 -18.96 -12.83
CA LEU A 34 -7.84 -17.98 -11.76
C LEU A 34 -7.37 -18.65 -10.45
N LEU A 35 -6.31 -18.11 -9.86
CA LEU A 35 -5.81 -18.55 -8.56
C LEU A 35 -6.53 -17.77 -7.46
N GLU A 36 -7.24 -18.49 -6.62
CA GLU A 36 -7.76 -17.95 -5.37
C GLU A 36 -6.75 -18.17 -4.24
N VAL A 37 -6.46 -17.09 -3.52
CA VAL A 37 -5.58 -17.06 -2.35
C VAL A 37 -6.43 -16.62 -1.16
N GLU A 38 -6.80 -17.57 -0.30
CA GLU A 38 -7.48 -17.29 0.96
C GLU A 38 -6.43 -16.97 2.03
N ILE A 39 -6.54 -15.80 2.67
CA ILE A 39 -5.67 -15.37 3.76
C ILE A 39 -6.23 -15.93 5.07
N CYS A 40 -5.70 -17.07 5.50
CA CYS A 40 -6.22 -17.80 6.66
C CYS A 40 -5.74 -17.21 7.99
N ASP A 41 -4.52 -16.68 8.05
CA ASP A 41 -3.96 -16.07 9.26
C ASP A 41 -2.81 -15.10 8.93
N MET A 42 -2.59 -14.12 9.80
CA MET A 42 -1.45 -13.20 9.74
C MET A 42 -0.90 -13.02 11.15
N LYS A 43 0.41 -13.21 11.31
CA LYS A 43 1.11 -13.07 12.59
C LYS A 43 2.07 -11.89 12.52
N PRO A 44 1.77 -10.79 13.24
CA PRO A 44 2.65 -9.63 13.27
C PRO A 44 3.93 -9.90 14.07
N ALA A 45 5.01 -9.19 13.72
CA ALA A 45 6.17 -9.08 14.59
C ALA A 45 5.89 -8.18 15.80
N ARG A 46 6.86 -8.08 16.71
CA ARG A 46 6.79 -7.24 17.92
C ARG A 46 7.29 -5.81 17.72
N PHE A 47 7.87 -5.53 16.55
CA PHE A 47 8.44 -4.25 16.20
C PHE A 47 7.99 -3.89 14.79
N GLY A 48 7.65 -2.62 14.60
CA GLY A 48 7.41 -2.04 13.29
C GLY A 48 7.97 -0.64 13.17
N TYR A 49 7.91 -0.07 11.97
CA TYR A 49 8.35 1.28 11.70
C TYR A 49 7.48 1.97 10.64
N THR A 50 7.38 3.28 10.70
CA THR A 50 6.84 4.11 9.62
C THR A 50 7.89 5.15 9.28
N VAL A 51 8.16 5.36 7.99
CA VAL A 51 9.22 6.27 7.53
C VAL A 51 8.70 7.26 6.51
N GLN A 52 9.20 8.49 6.60
CA GLN A 52 9.09 9.50 5.56
C GLN A 52 10.45 9.54 4.88
N VAL A 53 10.52 9.05 3.64
CA VAL A 53 11.76 9.03 2.84
C VAL A 53 11.76 10.22 1.90
N PRO A 54 12.81 11.08 1.89
CA PRO A 54 12.88 12.23 1.00
C PRO A 54 12.64 11.85 -0.47
N GLY A 55 11.71 12.56 -1.13
CA GLY A 55 11.36 12.30 -2.52
C GLY A 55 10.42 11.10 -2.75
N PHE A 56 9.88 10.49 -1.69
CA PHE A 56 8.94 9.37 -1.76
C PHE A 56 7.69 9.61 -0.91
N GLY A 57 6.59 8.92 -1.26
CA GLY A 57 5.27 9.15 -0.66
C GLY A 57 4.41 10.18 -1.40
N PHE A 58 3.18 10.33 -0.93
CA PHE A 58 2.13 11.12 -1.58
C PHE A 58 2.35 12.63 -1.46
N LEU A 59 2.85 13.10 -0.31
CA LEU A 59 3.15 14.52 -0.03
C LEU A 59 4.66 14.79 0.00
N ARG A 60 5.44 14.05 -0.79
CA ARG A 60 6.91 14.11 -0.83
C ARG A 60 7.50 15.49 -1.10
N ASP A 61 6.74 16.37 -1.75
CA ASP A 61 7.08 17.77 -2.02
C ASP A 61 6.89 18.66 -0.78
N SER A 62 5.93 18.32 0.07
CA SER A 62 5.61 19.06 1.31
C SER A 62 6.35 18.53 2.54
N PHE A 63 6.89 17.31 2.45
CA PHE A 63 7.66 16.62 3.50
C PHE A 63 9.02 16.15 2.97
N PRO A 64 9.95 17.08 2.68
CA PRO A 64 11.25 16.74 2.10
C PRO A 64 12.25 16.17 3.12
N GLU A 65 12.01 16.34 4.41
CA GLU A 65 12.90 15.89 5.47
C GLU A 65 12.60 14.45 5.90
N PRO A 66 13.64 13.64 6.19
CA PRO A 66 13.43 12.29 6.64
C PRO A 66 12.83 12.26 8.05
N TYR A 67 11.93 11.31 8.28
CA TYR A 67 11.34 11.07 9.61
C TYR A 67 11.10 9.59 9.83
N ILE A 68 11.22 9.13 11.07
CA ILE A 68 10.97 7.74 11.44
C ILE A 68 10.20 7.68 12.75
N VAL A 69 9.16 6.86 12.76
CA VAL A 69 8.46 6.45 13.98
C VAL A 69 8.68 4.96 14.17
N LYS A 70 9.06 4.57 15.39
CA LYS A 70 9.28 3.16 15.76
C LYS A 70 8.15 2.70 16.66
N TRP A 71 7.58 1.55 16.31
CA TRP A 71 6.39 1.01 16.97
C TRP A 71 6.74 -0.22 17.78
N THR A 72 6.30 -0.25 19.03
CA THR A 72 6.24 -1.48 19.83
C THR A 72 4.88 -2.12 19.61
N ILE A 73 4.87 -3.35 19.11
CA ILE A 73 3.65 -4.10 18.82
C ILE A 73 3.44 -5.14 19.93
N LYS A 74 2.35 -4.98 20.68
CA LYS A 74 2.02 -5.84 21.81
C LYS A 74 0.52 -5.83 22.10
N ASP A 75 -0.02 -6.99 22.50
CA ASP A 75 -1.40 -7.16 22.96
C ASP A 75 -2.47 -6.64 21.96
N GLY A 76 -2.20 -6.76 20.65
CA GLY A 76 -3.09 -6.33 19.57
C GLY A 76 -3.02 -4.84 19.24
N PHE A 77 -2.00 -4.13 19.71
CA PHE A 77 -1.81 -2.71 19.43
C PHE A 77 -0.35 -2.36 19.10
N ALA A 78 -0.16 -1.28 18.35
CA ALA A 78 1.10 -0.60 18.12
C ALA A 78 1.11 0.76 18.81
N GLU A 79 2.15 1.02 19.59
CA GLU A 79 2.36 2.28 20.33
C GLU A 79 3.80 2.76 20.14
N SER A 80 4.01 4.08 20.20
CA SER A 80 5.32 4.70 20.03
C SER A 80 5.53 5.86 21.00
N PRO A 81 6.72 5.99 21.62
CA PRO A 81 7.07 7.19 22.38
C PRO A 81 7.16 8.45 21.50
N ASP A 82 7.35 8.30 20.18
CA ASP A 82 7.36 9.42 19.23
C ASP A 82 5.95 9.95 18.94
N LEU A 83 4.90 9.19 19.30
CA LEU A 83 3.49 9.53 19.15
C LEU A 83 2.71 9.24 20.46
N PRO A 84 3.00 9.96 21.56
CA PRO A 84 2.44 9.65 22.88
C PRO A 84 0.92 9.76 22.89
N GLY A 85 0.25 8.73 23.39
CA GLY A 85 -1.21 8.66 23.45
C GLY A 85 -1.89 8.21 22.15
N VAL A 86 -1.12 7.87 21.10
CA VAL A 86 -1.64 7.19 19.91
C VAL A 86 -1.44 5.69 20.07
N ARG A 87 -2.54 4.95 19.91
CA ARG A 87 -2.58 3.48 20.02
C ARG A 87 -3.31 2.90 18.82
N ILE A 88 -2.56 2.26 17.93
CA ILE A 88 -3.07 1.74 16.66
C ILE A 88 -3.47 0.27 16.83
N PRO A 89 -4.73 -0.11 16.57
CA PRO A 89 -5.17 -1.50 16.67
C PRO A 89 -4.63 -2.38 15.53
N ASP A 90 -4.47 -3.68 15.80
CA ASP A 90 -3.96 -4.69 14.86
C ASP A 90 -4.87 -4.87 13.65
N GLY A 91 -4.46 -4.30 12.51
CA GLY A 91 -5.07 -4.45 11.19
C GLY A 91 -4.17 -5.20 10.23
N SER A 92 -3.41 -6.18 10.72
CA SER A 92 -2.28 -6.74 9.99
C SER A 92 -2.65 -7.38 8.65
N PHE A 93 -1.87 -7.06 7.63
CA PHE A 93 -1.98 -7.60 6.27
C PHE A 93 -0.62 -7.57 5.54
N VAL A 94 -0.63 -7.90 4.25
CA VAL A 94 0.56 -7.84 3.37
C VAL A 94 0.28 -6.88 2.21
N GLY A 95 1.17 -5.90 1.99
CA GLY A 95 1.09 -4.93 0.90
C GLY A 95 1.38 -5.58 -0.46
N VAL A 96 2.41 -6.44 -0.52
CA VAL A 96 2.80 -7.17 -1.73
C VAL A 96 2.28 -8.60 -1.73
N ILE A 97 1.35 -8.89 -2.65
CA ILE A 97 0.84 -10.25 -2.89
C ILE A 97 0.49 -10.45 -4.37
N GLY A 98 1.07 -11.46 -5.01
CA GLY A 98 0.90 -11.63 -6.45
C GLY A 98 1.46 -12.91 -7.04
N VAL A 99 1.33 -13.04 -8.35
CA VAL A 99 1.83 -14.15 -9.17
C VAL A 99 2.81 -13.63 -10.23
N ALA A 100 3.62 -14.50 -10.84
CA ALA A 100 4.52 -14.04 -11.90
C ALA A 100 3.74 -13.68 -13.17
N PRO A 101 4.07 -12.56 -13.84
CA PRO A 101 3.53 -12.27 -15.16
C PRO A 101 4.14 -13.21 -16.21
N SER A 102 3.44 -13.39 -17.33
CA SER A 102 4.05 -13.99 -18.52
C SER A 102 5.10 -13.04 -19.11
N GLN A 103 5.98 -13.56 -19.97
CA GLN A 103 6.93 -12.73 -20.71
C GLN A 103 6.21 -11.63 -21.52
N GLU A 104 5.16 -11.98 -22.24
CA GLU A 104 4.37 -11.03 -23.04
C GLU A 104 3.73 -9.93 -22.19
N LEU A 105 3.17 -10.29 -21.03
CA LEU A 105 2.58 -9.33 -20.11
C LEU A 105 3.65 -8.39 -19.54
N ARG A 106 4.79 -8.95 -19.11
CA ARG A 106 5.94 -8.17 -18.62
C ARG A 106 6.43 -7.16 -19.66
N GLU A 107 6.63 -7.58 -20.90
CA GLU A 107 7.05 -6.70 -21.99
C GLU A 107 6.00 -5.61 -22.29
N THR A 108 4.72 -5.96 -22.15
CA THR A 108 3.62 -5.00 -22.29
C THR A 108 3.63 -3.95 -21.19
N MET A 109 3.84 -4.35 -19.94
CA MET A 109 4.00 -3.43 -18.80
C MET A 109 5.18 -2.48 -19.04
N GLN A 110 6.34 -3.02 -19.42
CA GLN A 110 7.55 -2.22 -19.70
C GLN A 110 7.32 -1.19 -20.82
N ARG A 111 6.68 -1.57 -21.94
CA ARG A 111 6.39 -0.63 -23.03
C ARG A 111 5.48 0.51 -22.58
N ARG A 112 4.45 0.22 -21.77
CA ARG A 112 3.51 1.25 -21.27
C ARG A 112 4.20 2.19 -20.28
N GLU A 113 5.01 1.64 -19.38
CA GLU A 113 5.80 2.39 -18.41
C GLU A 113 6.88 3.25 -19.09
N ALA A 114 7.60 2.73 -20.08
CA ALA A 114 8.55 3.51 -20.88
C ALA A 114 7.85 4.67 -21.61
N ASN A 115 6.68 4.44 -22.23
CA ASN A 115 5.93 5.50 -22.89
C ASN A 115 5.49 6.61 -21.92
N LEU A 116 5.11 6.25 -20.68
CA LEU A 116 4.77 7.22 -19.65
C LEU A 116 5.99 8.04 -19.24
N LEU A 117 7.14 7.38 -19.07
CA LEU A 117 8.41 8.04 -18.76
C LEU A 117 8.82 9.04 -19.86
N ASP A 118 8.72 8.65 -21.13
CA ASP A 118 9.04 9.51 -22.29
C ASP A 118 8.19 10.79 -22.33
N ARG A 119 7.00 10.76 -21.74
CA ARG A 119 6.07 11.89 -21.65
C ARG A 119 6.19 12.66 -20.32
N GLY A 120 7.24 12.39 -19.55
CA GLY A 120 7.55 13.07 -18.28
C GLY A 120 6.81 12.51 -17.05
N GLY A 121 6.18 11.34 -17.17
CA GLY A 121 5.55 10.68 -16.03
C GLY A 121 6.57 10.03 -15.09
N MET A 122 6.19 9.86 -13.83
CA MET A 122 7.05 9.22 -12.83
C MET A 122 6.95 7.70 -12.93
N VAL A 123 8.07 7.06 -13.28
CA VAL A 123 8.17 5.62 -13.51
C VAL A 123 9.48 5.11 -12.91
N LEU A 124 9.44 3.91 -12.34
CA LEU A 124 10.63 3.21 -11.87
C LEU A 124 10.96 2.08 -12.86
N PRO A 125 11.84 2.33 -13.85
CA PRO A 125 12.19 1.33 -14.85
C PRO A 125 12.91 0.13 -14.21
N PRO A 126 13.07 -0.98 -14.96
CA PRO A 126 13.96 -2.06 -14.56
C PRO A 126 15.32 -1.53 -14.11
N GLU A 127 15.80 -2.05 -12.99
CA GLU A 127 17.06 -1.67 -12.36
C GLU A 127 17.84 -2.96 -12.08
N LYS A 128 18.99 -3.12 -12.71
CA LYS A 128 19.78 -4.35 -12.61
C LYS A 128 20.61 -4.37 -11.34
N GLU A 129 21.01 -3.20 -10.85
CA GLU A 129 21.74 -3.04 -9.60
C GLU A 129 20.85 -3.47 -8.41
N GLY A 130 21.17 -4.61 -7.81
CA GLY A 130 20.41 -5.18 -6.69
C GLY A 130 19.30 -6.16 -7.10
N ALA A 131 19.12 -6.43 -8.39
CA ALA A 131 18.14 -7.40 -8.87
C ALA A 131 18.46 -8.83 -8.39
N VAL A 132 17.40 -9.61 -8.11
CA VAL A 132 17.49 -11.01 -7.70
C VAL A 132 16.56 -11.87 -8.57
N PRO A 133 17.07 -12.80 -9.40
CA PRO A 133 18.50 -13.09 -9.65
C PRO A 133 19.24 -11.97 -10.41
N ALA A 134 20.54 -11.83 -10.16
CA ALA A 134 21.40 -10.81 -10.80
C ALA A 134 21.89 -11.19 -12.22
N ALA A 135 21.46 -12.33 -12.75
CA ALA A 135 21.92 -12.82 -14.05
C ALA A 135 21.21 -12.11 -15.21
N GLU A 136 21.95 -11.82 -16.29
CA GLU A 136 21.35 -11.30 -17.52
C GLU A 136 20.72 -12.43 -18.37
N PRO A 137 19.63 -12.15 -19.11
CA PRO A 137 18.95 -10.86 -19.24
C PRO A 137 17.92 -10.56 -18.12
N ILE A 138 17.83 -11.40 -17.08
CA ILE A 138 16.78 -11.30 -16.05
C ILE A 138 16.90 -9.98 -15.30
N ALA A 139 18.10 -9.62 -14.84
CA ALA A 139 18.33 -8.41 -14.05
C ALA A 139 17.91 -7.13 -14.79
N SER A 140 18.33 -6.95 -16.05
CA SER A 140 17.97 -5.77 -16.86
C SER A 140 16.51 -5.74 -17.32
N GLN A 141 15.78 -6.86 -17.20
CA GLN A 141 14.39 -6.98 -17.61
C GLN A 141 13.41 -7.13 -16.43
N ALA A 142 13.91 -7.24 -15.20
CA ALA A 142 13.09 -7.46 -14.03
C ALA A 142 12.25 -6.20 -13.71
N LEU A 143 10.95 -6.40 -13.49
CA LEU A 143 10.08 -5.32 -13.04
C LEU A 143 10.40 -4.98 -11.59
N ARG A 144 10.44 -3.68 -11.26
CA ARG A 144 10.41 -3.22 -9.88
C ARG A 144 9.08 -3.61 -9.23
N THR A 145 9.13 -4.02 -7.96
CA THR A 145 7.95 -4.46 -7.20
C THR A 145 7.23 -3.32 -6.50
N ILE A 146 7.63 -2.05 -6.72
CA ILE A 146 6.97 -0.87 -6.13
C ILE A 146 5.57 -0.62 -6.71
N PRO A 147 5.34 -0.55 -8.03
CA PRO A 147 4.00 -0.32 -8.56
C PRO A 147 3.18 -1.62 -8.62
N PRO A 148 1.88 -1.59 -8.25
CA PRO A 148 0.95 -2.67 -8.53
C PRO A 148 0.69 -2.81 -10.03
N ARG A 149 0.36 -4.03 -10.47
CA ARG A 149 -0.02 -4.30 -11.87
C ARG A 149 -1.08 -5.39 -11.97
N GLU A 150 -1.37 -5.85 -13.19
CA GLU A 150 -2.37 -6.88 -13.48
C GLU A 150 -2.15 -8.20 -12.71
N ASN A 151 -0.92 -8.51 -12.32
CA ASN A 151 -0.54 -9.71 -11.59
C ASN A 151 -0.62 -9.61 -10.06
N GLY A 152 -1.23 -8.54 -9.54
CA GLY A 152 -1.18 -8.18 -8.13
C GLY A 152 0.10 -7.38 -7.86
N GLY A 153 0.91 -7.84 -6.92
CA GLY A 153 2.10 -7.13 -6.48
C GLY A 153 1.76 -6.20 -5.32
N ASN A 154 2.32 -4.99 -5.32
CA ASN A 154 2.20 -4.03 -4.23
C ASN A 154 0.86 -3.30 -4.25
N LEU A 155 -0.18 -3.97 -3.77
CA LEU A 155 -1.56 -3.49 -3.84
C LEU A 155 -1.89 -2.53 -2.70
N ASP A 156 -1.29 -2.73 -1.51
CA ASP A 156 -1.47 -1.89 -0.32
C ASP A 156 -2.93 -1.68 0.07
N ILE A 157 -3.73 -2.74 -0.10
CA ILE A 157 -5.16 -2.78 0.24
C ILE A 157 -5.32 -3.40 1.63
N LYS A 158 -5.48 -2.57 2.66
CA LYS A 158 -5.63 -3.01 4.06
C LYS A 158 -6.79 -3.98 4.32
N GLN A 159 -7.78 -4.03 3.41
CA GLN A 159 -8.90 -4.97 3.49
C GLN A 159 -8.52 -6.41 3.07
N LEU A 160 -7.35 -6.60 2.42
CA LEU A 160 -6.73 -7.91 2.14
C LEU A 160 -6.05 -8.49 3.39
N SER A 161 -6.79 -8.48 4.51
CA SER A 161 -6.38 -9.04 5.79
C SER A 161 -6.93 -10.46 5.97
N LYS A 162 -6.71 -11.04 7.15
CA LYS A 162 -7.26 -12.34 7.55
C LYS A 162 -8.77 -12.45 7.21
N GLY A 163 -9.11 -13.57 6.56
CA GLY A 163 -10.46 -13.89 6.08
C GLY A 163 -10.77 -13.43 4.66
N ALA A 164 -9.89 -12.63 4.03
CA ALA A 164 -10.07 -12.24 2.63
C ALA A 164 -9.68 -13.36 1.65
N ARG A 165 -10.33 -13.36 0.48
CA ARG A 165 -10.06 -14.24 -0.65
C ARG A 165 -9.66 -13.37 -1.83
N LEU A 166 -8.40 -13.46 -2.25
CA LEU A 166 -7.86 -12.73 -3.40
C LEU A 166 -7.85 -13.62 -4.63
N MET A 167 -8.42 -13.14 -5.73
CA MET A 167 -8.51 -13.82 -7.01
C MET A 167 -7.51 -13.21 -7.99
N LEU A 168 -6.48 -13.96 -8.36
CA LEU A 168 -5.40 -13.54 -9.26
C LEU A 168 -5.48 -14.30 -10.59
N PRO A 169 -5.51 -13.61 -11.74
CA PRO A 169 -5.33 -14.27 -13.04
C PRO A 169 -3.95 -14.93 -13.12
N VAL A 170 -3.89 -16.17 -13.60
CA VAL A 170 -2.64 -16.93 -13.77
C VAL A 170 -2.08 -16.71 -15.18
N PHE A 171 -0.79 -16.40 -15.27
CA PHE A 171 -0.12 -16.09 -16.55
C PHE A 171 0.95 -17.10 -16.96
N VAL A 172 1.39 -17.95 -16.04
CA VAL A 172 2.44 -18.96 -16.25
C VAL A 172 2.12 -20.23 -15.46
N ASP A 173 2.73 -21.34 -15.87
CA ASP A 173 2.58 -22.61 -15.16
C ASP A 173 3.04 -22.50 -13.70
N GLY A 174 2.23 -23.04 -12.80
CA GLY A 174 2.43 -22.98 -11.36
C GLY A 174 2.13 -21.61 -10.73
N ALA A 175 1.71 -20.61 -11.51
CA ALA A 175 1.46 -19.22 -11.11
C ALA A 175 2.67 -18.46 -10.52
N LEU A 176 3.56 -19.12 -9.78
CA LEU A 176 4.74 -18.56 -9.13
C LEU A 176 4.36 -17.45 -8.13
N PHE A 177 3.56 -17.84 -7.14
CA PHE A 177 3.04 -16.94 -6.11
C PHE A 177 4.15 -16.38 -5.21
N SER A 178 4.15 -15.07 -4.96
CA SER A 178 5.08 -14.41 -4.03
C SER A 178 4.36 -13.42 -3.13
N VAL A 179 4.86 -13.24 -1.92
CA VAL A 179 4.25 -12.38 -0.89
C VAL A 179 5.32 -11.72 -0.01
N GLY A 180 5.08 -10.52 0.46
CA GLY A 180 5.98 -9.79 1.36
C GLY A 180 5.35 -8.49 1.83
N ASP A 181 6.18 -7.61 2.37
CA ASP A 181 5.76 -6.26 2.79
C ASP A 181 4.63 -6.28 3.82
N ALA A 182 4.93 -6.83 5.00
CA ALA A 182 3.94 -7.02 6.04
C ALA A 182 3.68 -5.70 6.77
N HIS A 183 2.41 -5.32 6.86
CA HIS A 183 1.97 -4.10 7.53
C HIS A 183 1.17 -4.47 8.77
N PHE A 184 1.46 -3.85 9.91
CA PHE A 184 0.63 -4.00 11.11
C PHE A 184 -0.67 -3.19 11.00
N ALA A 185 -0.59 -2.00 10.42
CA ALA A 185 -1.73 -1.13 10.13
C ALA A 185 -1.34 -0.10 9.06
N GLN A 186 -2.34 0.32 8.29
CA GLN A 186 -2.20 1.31 7.22
C GLN A 186 -3.51 2.11 7.10
N GLY A 187 -3.42 3.40 6.84
CA GLY A 187 -4.52 4.22 6.34
C GLY A 187 -4.73 4.02 4.84
N ASP A 188 -5.87 4.43 4.29
CA ASP A 188 -6.07 4.38 2.84
C ASP A 188 -5.10 5.35 2.13
N GLY A 189 -4.44 4.85 1.09
CA GLY A 189 -3.48 5.60 0.28
C GLY A 189 -2.04 5.58 0.79
N GLU A 190 -1.77 4.95 1.94
CA GLU A 190 -0.41 4.74 2.47
C GLU A 190 0.45 6.02 2.38
N ALA A 191 -0.06 7.11 2.94
CA ALA A 191 0.31 8.42 2.45
C ALA A 191 1.81 8.77 2.56
N CYS A 192 2.54 8.29 3.57
CA CYS A 192 4.00 8.44 3.70
C CYS A 192 4.79 7.61 2.67
N GLY A 193 4.12 6.76 1.89
CA GLY A 193 4.70 5.66 1.13
C GLY A 193 5.07 4.46 1.98
N THR A 194 4.75 4.48 3.28
CA THR A 194 4.93 3.34 4.18
C THR A 194 3.80 3.27 5.20
N ALA A 195 3.50 2.04 5.63
CA ALA A 195 2.57 1.70 6.69
C ALA A 195 3.28 1.65 8.06
N ILE A 196 2.70 0.91 9.02
CA ILE A 196 3.50 0.32 10.12
C ILE A 196 4.16 -0.95 9.57
N GLU A 197 5.29 -0.77 8.89
CA GLU A 197 6.08 -1.83 8.29
C GLU A 197 6.65 -2.77 9.34
N MET A 198 6.59 -4.08 9.08
CA MET A 198 7.12 -5.08 9.99
C MET A 198 7.57 -6.35 9.26
N ALA A 199 8.26 -7.23 9.99
CA ALA A 199 8.30 -8.63 9.61
C ALA A 199 6.96 -9.30 9.99
N GLY A 200 6.61 -10.40 9.32
CA GLY A 200 5.40 -11.15 9.65
C GLY A 200 5.41 -12.54 9.07
N ALA A 201 4.43 -13.35 9.47
CA ALA A 201 4.17 -14.66 8.88
C ALA A 201 2.71 -14.77 8.47
N ILE A 202 2.47 -15.09 7.20
CA ILE A 202 1.15 -15.26 6.62
C ILE A 202 0.87 -16.75 6.37
N LEU A 203 -0.36 -17.18 6.65
CA LEU A 203 -0.87 -18.48 6.25
C LEU A 203 -1.90 -18.29 5.13
N VAL A 204 -1.67 -18.92 3.98
CA VAL A 204 -2.57 -18.87 2.84
C VAL A 204 -3.02 -20.26 2.40
N ARG A 205 -4.20 -20.35 1.80
CA ARG A 205 -4.71 -21.53 1.10
C ARG A 205 -4.96 -21.20 -0.36
N PHE A 206 -4.54 -22.09 -1.25
CA PHE A 206 -4.72 -21.93 -2.69
C PHE A 206 -5.87 -22.79 -3.22
N THR A 207 -6.69 -22.21 -4.09
CA THR A 207 -7.67 -22.92 -4.92
C THR A 207 -7.47 -22.52 -6.38
N VAL A 208 -7.37 -23.49 -7.29
CA VAL A 208 -7.23 -23.22 -8.74
C VAL A 208 -8.58 -23.36 -9.42
N HIS A 209 -9.06 -22.27 -10.01
CA HIS A 209 -10.28 -22.25 -10.83
C HIS A 209 -9.90 -22.33 -12.31
N LYS A 210 -10.06 -23.53 -12.88
CA LYS A 210 -9.54 -23.85 -14.22
C LYS A 210 -10.18 -23.00 -15.34
N GLY A 211 -9.34 -22.33 -16.13
CA GLY A 211 -9.72 -21.50 -17.28
C GLY A 211 -10.60 -20.28 -16.96
N GLU A 212 -10.85 -19.98 -15.67
CA GLU A 212 -11.87 -19.02 -15.26
C GLU A 212 -11.48 -17.57 -15.56
N ALA A 213 -10.19 -17.24 -15.45
CA ALA A 213 -9.71 -15.90 -15.78
C ALA A 213 -9.89 -15.61 -17.27
N ALA A 214 -9.54 -16.57 -18.13
CA ALA A 214 -9.74 -16.46 -19.57
C ALA A 214 -11.23 -16.39 -19.94
N ARG A 215 -12.04 -17.32 -19.42
CA ARG A 215 -13.48 -17.42 -19.71
C ARG A 215 -14.25 -16.14 -19.38
N ARG A 216 -13.86 -15.44 -18.31
CA ARG A 216 -14.53 -14.20 -17.84
C ARG A 216 -13.78 -12.91 -18.17
N GLY A 217 -12.66 -13.00 -18.88
CA GLY A 217 -11.83 -11.82 -19.18
C GLY A 217 -11.34 -11.09 -17.93
N ILE A 218 -10.96 -11.84 -16.88
CA ILE A 218 -10.47 -11.25 -15.62
C ILE A 218 -9.03 -10.78 -15.85
N ARG A 219 -8.83 -9.46 -15.87
CA ARG A 219 -7.53 -8.83 -16.11
C ARG A 219 -6.85 -8.27 -14.86
N PHE A 220 -7.64 -7.92 -13.85
CA PHE A 220 -7.15 -7.32 -12.62
C PHE A 220 -7.51 -8.21 -11.43
N PRO A 221 -6.72 -8.14 -10.33
CA PRO A 221 -7.08 -8.79 -9.08
C PRO A 221 -8.49 -8.42 -8.64
N ARG A 222 -9.18 -9.37 -8.03
CA ARG A 222 -10.46 -9.16 -7.35
C ARG A 222 -10.35 -9.75 -5.96
N PHE A 223 -11.05 -9.20 -4.99
CA PHE A 223 -11.10 -9.82 -3.67
C PHE A 223 -12.50 -9.77 -3.08
N SER A 224 -12.76 -10.70 -2.18
CA SER A 224 -14.00 -10.79 -1.45
C SER A 224 -13.75 -11.27 -0.03
N ARG A 225 -14.71 -11.02 0.85
CA ARG A 225 -14.76 -11.52 2.21
C ARG A 225 -16.21 -11.53 2.66
N ASP A 226 -16.52 -12.38 3.63
CA ASP A 226 -17.90 -12.54 4.11
C ASP A 226 -18.14 -11.87 5.47
N GLU A 227 -17.07 -11.44 6.13
CA GLU A 227 -17.09 -10.81 7.47
C GLU A 227 -16.45 -9.41 7.44
N TYR A 228 -16.54 -8.63 8.52
CA TYR A 228 -15.85 -7.35 8.64
C TYR A 228 -14.32 -7.50 8.57
N TYR A 229 -13.62 -6.57 7.91
CA TYR A 229 -12.15 -6.59 7.77
C TYR A 229 -11.38 -6.11 8.99
N PHE A 230 -12.10 -5.43 9.87
CA PHE A 230 -11.65 -4.89 11.13
C PHE A 230 -12.84 -4.95 12.09
N PRO A 231 -12.65 -4.94 13.41
CA PRO A 231 -13.77 -4.80 14.35
C PRO A 231 -14.68 -3.64 13.89
N PRO A 232 -16.02 -3.84 13.75
CA PRO A 232 -16.91 -2.87 13.11
C PRO A 232 -16.78 -1.45 13.66
N GLU A 233 -16.63 -1.34 14.98
CA GLU A 233 -16.39 -0.11 15.72
C GLU A 233 -15.17 0.69 15.26
N LEU A 234 -14.19 0.02 14.66
CA LEU A 234 -12.96 0.59 14.12
C LEU A 234 -12.95 0.64 12.57
N ALA A 235 -13.62 -0.29 11.90
CA ALA A 235 -13.64 -0.41 10.43
C ALA A 235 -14.44 0.70 9.75
N ALA A 236 -15.56 1.06 10.38
CA ALA A 236 -16.39 2.21 10.07
C ALA A 236 -16.47 3.01 11.37
N PRO A 237 -15.46 3.85 11.66
CA PRO A 237 -15.22 4.33 13.01
C PRO A 237 -16.47 4.98 13.58
N LYS A 238 -16.91 4.51 14.75
CA LYS A 238 -18.10 5.06 15.43
C LYS A 238 -17.93 6.55 15.71
N ARG A 239 -16.70 6.95 16.05
CA ARG A 239 -16.28 8.33 16.27
C ARG A 239 -15.15 8.67 15.32
N PHE A 240 -15.37 9.65 14.47
CA PHE A 240 -14.34 10.16 13.58
C PHE A 240 -14.37 11.67 13.51
N LEU A 241 -13.24 12.24 13.09
CA LEU A 241 -13.16 13.57 12.50
C LEU A 241 -12.89 13.40 11.01
N ALA A 242 -13.49 14.22 10.16
CA ALA A 242 -13.20 14.19 8.74
C ALA A 242 -12.88 15.59 8.20
N THR A 243 -11.94 15.65 7.27
CA THR A 243 -11.66 16.82 6.43
C THR A 243 -11.98 16.48 4.97
N THR A 244 -12.17 17.50 4.14
CA THR A 244 -12.51 17.34 2.73
C THR A 244 -11.54 18.09 1.84
N GLY A 245 -11.32 17.59 0.63
CA GLY A 245 -10.56 18.28 -0.40
C GLY A 245 -11.30 18.28 -1.72
N LEU A 246 -11.11 19.36 -2.47
CA LEU A 246 -11.65 19.58 -3.81
C LEU A 246 -10.51 19.61 -4.84
N SER A 247 -10.85 19.53 -6.12
CA SER A 247 -9.93 19.62 -7.25
C SER A 247 -9.44 21.07 -7.49
N ILE A 248 -9.00 21.76 -6.43
CA ILE A 248 -8.62 23.18 -6.44
C ILE A 248 -7.18 23.30 -5.94
N ARG A 249 -6.33 24.00 -6.69
CA ARG A 249 -4.95 24.29 -6.29
C ARG A 249 -4.90 25.32 -5.17
N GLU A 250 -3.74 25.43 -4.53
CA GLU A 250 -3.50 26.42 -3.46
C GLU A 250 -3.69 27.88 -3.93
N ASP A 251 -3.44 28.16 -5.21
CA ASP A 251 -3.65 29.47 -5.83
C ASP A 251 -5.12 29.76 -6.22
N GLY A 252 -6.03 28.82 -5.95
CA GLY A 252 -7.45 28.91 -6.29
C GLY A 252 -7.81 28.44 -7.69
N THR A 253 -6.86 27.96 -8.49
CA THR A 253 -7.13 27.40 -9.82
C THR A 253 -7.84 26.05 -9.72
N ASN A 254 -8.96 25.88 -10.41
CA ASN A 254 -9.62 24.57 -10.52
C ASN A 254 -8.92 23.67 -11.53
N GLU A 255 -8.71 22.41 -11.15
CA GLU A 255 -8.43 21.29 -12.03
C GLU A 255 -9.70 20.50 -12.31
N SER A 256 -9.85 20.02 -13.54
CA SER A 256 -11.03 19.25 -13.93
C SER A 256 -10.93 17.84 -13.37
N GLU A 257 -11.85 17.48 -12.48
CA GLU A 257 -12.11 16.07 -12.13
C GLU A 257 -10.86 15.35 -11.56
N ASP A 258 -10.02 16.09 -10.82
CA ASP A 258 -8.76 15.56 -10.27
C ASP A 258 -8.95 15.04 -8.85
N ALA A 259 -9.26 13.73 -8.74
CA ALA A 259 -9.38 13.04 -7.45
C ALA A 259 -8.04 12.98 -6.69
N THR A 260 -6.91 13.02 -7.38
CA THR A 260 -5.58 13.00 -6.74
C THR A 260 -5.33 14.31 -6.01
N LEU A 261 -5.63 15.44 -6.66
CA LEU A 261 -5.56 16.76 -6.03
C LEU A 261 -6.57 16.88 -4.87
N SER A 262 -7.80 16.39 -5.05
CA SER A 262 -8.79 16.35 -3.97
C SER A 262 -8.30 15.54 -2.76
N ALA A 263 -7.70 14.37 -2.99
CA ALA A 263 -7.11 13.54 -1.93
C ALA A 263 -5.94 14.26 -1.23
N ARG A 264 -5.05 14.91 -2.01
CA ARG A 264 -3.94 15.73 -1.48
C ARG A 264 -4.46 16.81 -0.53
N ASN A 265 -5.49 17.54 -0.96
CA ASN A 265 -6.07 18.64 -0.19
C ASN A 265 -6.78 18.15 1.08
N ALA A 266 -7.54 17.05 0.99
CA ALA A 266 -8.20 16.45 2.15
C ALA A 266 -7.17 16.04 3.22
N LEU A 267 -6.07 15.42 2.79
CA LEU A 267 -5.00 14.96 3.66
C LEU A 267 -4.22 16.12 4.30
N LEU A 268 -3.88 17.16 3.53
CA LEU A 268 -3.23 18.37 4.05
C LEU A 268 -4.10 19.05 5.11
N ALA A 269 -5.41 19.18 4.85
CA ALA A 269 -6.35 19.71 5.83
C ALA A 269 -6.42 18.85 7.11
N MET A 270 -6.34 17.52 7.00
CA MET A 270 -6.28 16.64 8.18
C MET A 270 -5.00 16.86 8.98
N ILE A 271 -3.87 17.04 8.29
CA ILE A 271 -2.58 17.35 8.93
C ILE A 271 -2.68 18.66 9.70
N ASP A 272 -3.29 19.70 9.12
CA ASP A 272 -3.47 20.99 9.79
C ASP A 272 -4.34 20.85 11.05
N VAL A 273 -5.44 20.09 10.99
CA VAL A 273 -6.27 19.79 12.18
C VAL A 273 -5.49 19.06 13.27
N LEU A 274 -4.61 18.12 12.91
CA LEU A 274 -3.74 17.44 13.89
C LEU A 274 -2.69 18.40 14.48
N VAL A 275 -2.16 19.32 13.68
CA VAL A 275 -1.23 20.36 14.15
C VAL A 275 -1.92 21.32 15.12
N GLU A 276 -3.16 21.73 14.85
CA GLU A 276 -3.98 22.52 15.78
C GLU A 276 -4.20 21.81 17.12
N ARG A 277 -4.16 20.47 17.12
CA ARG A 277 -4.25 19.62 18.31
C ARG A 277 -2.90 19.35 19.00
N GLY A 278 -1.82 19.98 18.53
CA GLY A 278 -0.51 19.96 19.18
C GLY A 278 0.49 18.96 18.60
N TRP A 279 0.17 18.27 17.52
CA TRP A 279 1.12 17.40 16.82
C TRP A 279 2.09 18.21 15.96
N THR A 280 3.34 17.75 15.81
CA THR A 280 4.21 18.30 14.76
C THR A 280 3.68 17.89 13.38
N ARG A 281 4.09 18.60 12.32
CA ARG A 281 3.72 18.25 10.95
C ARG A 281 4.14 16.81 10.60
N GLN A 282 5.37 16.41 10.96
CA GLN A 282 5.85 15.04 10.69
C GLN A 282 5.03 13.99 11.47
N GLN A 283 4.73 14.23 12.74
CA GLN A 283 3.89 13.33 13.54
C GLN A 283 2.48 13.19 12.94
N ALA A 284 1.85 14.31 12.59
CA ALA A 284 0.53 14.35 11.97
C ALA A 284 0.50 13.56 10.66
N TYR A 285 1.51 13.72 9.80
CA TYR A 285 1.59 12.97 8.54
C TYR A 285 1.78 11.47 8.76
N THR A 286 2.58 11.06 9.74
CA THR A 286 2.70 9.65 10.13
C THR A 286 1.38 9.10 10.65
N ILE A 287 0.67 9.81 11.53
CA ILE A 287 -0.68 9.41 12.00
C ILE A 287 -1.62 9.21 10.81
N CYS A 288 -1.60 10.14 9.84
CA CYS A 288 -2.40 10.01 8.63
C CYS A 288 -2.07 8.73 7.84
N SER A 289 -0.79 8.42 7.64
CA SER A 289 -0.36 7.25 6.87
C SER A 289 -0.82 5.91 7.48
N VAL A 290 -0.93 5.83 8.81
CA VAL A 290 -1.21 4.58 9.51
C VAL A 290 -2.66 4.42 9.94
N ALA A 291 -3.45 5.50 9.96
CA ALA A 291 -4.79 5.49 10.54
C ALA A 291 -5.88 6.26 9.76
N VAL A 292 -5.52 7.16 8.84
CA VAL A 292 -6.53 7.99 8.14
C VAL A 292 -6.99 7.31 6.86
N ASP A 293 -8.30 7.33 6.65
CA ASP A 293 -8.93 6.76 5.46
C ASP A 293 -9.36 7.85 4.48
N LEU A 294 -8.71 7.89 3.32
CA LEU A 294 -9.16 8.65 2.16
C LEU A 294 -10.32 7.94 1.46
N LYS A 295 -11.51 8.55 1.49
CA LYS A 295 -12.70 8.08 0.79
C LYS A 295 -13.01 8.98 -0.39
N LEU A 296 -13.20 8.38 -1.57
CA LEU A 296 -13.83 9.04 -2.71
C LEU A 296 -15.30 9.28 -2.32
N SER A 297 -15.65 10.52 -1.99
CA SER A 297 -17.00 10.85 -1.49
C SER A 297 -17.96 11.06 -2.64
N GLU A 298 -17.54 11.78 -3.68
CA GLU A 298 -18.22 11.82 -4.98
C GLU A 298 -17.21 12.05 -6.12
N LEU A 299 -17.60 11.65 -7.34
CA LEU A 299 -16.80 11.73 -8.58
C LEU A 299 -17.64 12.14 -9.79
N VAL A 300 -18.71 12.92 -9.59
CA VAL A 300 -19.68 13.20 -10.68
C VAL A 300 -20.07 14.67 -10.76
N ASP A 301 -19.80 15.46 -9.72
CA ASP A 301 -20.21 16.85 -9.65
C ASP A 301 -19.15 17.77 -10.26
N VAL A 302 -19.21 17.94 -11.58
CA VAL A 302 -18.25 18.79 -12.30
C VAL A 302 -18.27 20.25 -11.80
N PRO A 303 -17.10 20.92 -11.67
CA PRO A 303 -15.76 20.44 -12.07
C PRO A 303 -14.98 19.71 -10.97
N ASN A 304 -15.51 19.62 -9.74
CA ASN A 304 -14.73 19.25 -8.56
C ASN A 304 -15.13 17.89 -8.04
N PHE A 305 -14.15 17.02 -7.87
CA PHE A 305 -14.35 15.80 -7.10
C PHE A 305 -14.09 16.04 -5.62
N VAL A 306 -14.84 15.38 -4.75
CA VAL A 306 -14.69 15.45 -3.30
C VAL A 306 -14.04 14.16 -2.79
N VAL A 307 -12.90 14.33 -2.14
CA VAL A 307 -12.29 13.28 -1.31
C VAL A 307 -12.37 13.69 0.15
N SER A 308 -12.65 12.75 1.04
CA SER A 308 -12.73 12.98 2.47
C SER A 308 -11.70 12.13 3.21
N ALA A 309 -10.95 12.73 4.13
CA ALA A 309 -9.97 12.05 4.97
C ALA A 309 -10.59 11.80 6.35
N PHE A 310 -10.85 10.54 6.70
CA PHE A 310 -11.49 10.14 7.95
C PHE A 310 -10.45 9.69 8.98
N LEU A 311 -10.37 10.39 10.11
CA LEU A 311 -9.54 10.05 11.26
C LEU A 311 -10.38 9.36 12.34
N PRO A 312 -10.17 8.07 12.64
CA PRO A 312 -10.80 7.43 13.80
C PRO A 312 -10.30 8.08 15.09
N LEU A 313 -11.21 8.54 15.95
CA LEU A 313 -10.83 9.23 17.19
C LEU A 313 -10.47 8.27 18.33
N ASP A 314 -10.86 7.01 18.23
CA ASP A 314 -10.64 6.01 19.28
C ASP A 314 -9.19 5.47 19.28
N ILE A 315 -8.33 5.89 18.34
CA ILE A 315 -6.88 5.64 18.38
C ILE A 315 -6.16 6.50 19.40
N PHE A 316 -6.77 7.59 19.87
CA PHE A 316 -6.20 8.44 20.91
C PHE A 316 -6.65 7.92 22.27
N SER A 317 -5.71 7.64 23.16
CA SER A 317 -6.03 7.40 24.58
C SER A 317 -6.69 8.65 25.16
N GLN A 318 -7.80 8.47 25.88
CA GLN A 318 -8.44 9.55 26.63
C GLN A 318 -7.53 10.09 27.74
#